data_AF-A0A2R4FX92-F1
#
_entry.id   AF-A0A2R4FX92-F1
#
_cell.length_a   1.000
_cell.length_b   1.000
_cell.length_c   1.000
_cell.angle_alpha   90.00
_cell.angle_beta   90.00
_cell.angle_gamma   90.00
#
_symmetry.space_group_name_H-M   'P 1'
#
loop_
_entity.id
_entity.type
_entity.pdbx_description
1 polymer ?
#
loop_
_entity_poly.entity_id
_entity_poly.type
_entity_poly.pdbx_seq_one_letter_code
_entity_poly.pdbx_strand_id
1 'polypeptide(L)'
;MDSSTKYENVSPEESANFFSRLFFCWVLPFFKIGYQKDLKVRDIYNATKSDLSGPLGDTLERNWNEEILRTKKNQKSPSLKRVIGKTFAKSYMFYGVFLFFSCLFVKMSQPVVLGYYIKYFDIGLEATPIQGWLLGAGVIALPFISSLIFHNVNVQSARIGMRVRIACCSLMYRKLLKLNHISLGKTAAGQLVNLMSNDVLRFDLASPWLHYIWIMPIQTIAGFYVMYSYIGLASIPTMSAMLLNAVLGQGYLSKLQGKYRHKIAQLTDKRVKLMSEITLGIQVIKMYAWEKPFEMLVEFARRKEVNMITRTSYIKGFSSALMVFVERAGLYIAVVSFVLLGNRITGEVVFSMAQLLNTVQAFISIFFPLGLSTYEEAKVSIRRIEEFLLMEENQNMLSKNNDTEEPNIKKSTDIKLVKVGASWLPDSGTQTIKNVDLEIKPGTF
;
A
#
# COMPACT_ATOMS: atom_id res chain seq x y z
N MET A 1 20.91 -13.12 11.49
CA MET A 1 19.94 -14.22 11.72
C MET A 1 20.57 -15.47 11.17
N ASP A 2 20.83 -16.46 12.01
CA ASP A 2 21.34 -17.76 11.58
C ASP A 2 20.24 -18.45 10.74
N SER A 3 20.43 -18.46 9.42
CA SER A 3 19.47 -18.97 8.43
C SER A 3 19.55 -20.50 8.24
N SER A 4 20.34 -21.18 9.07
CA SER A 4 20.68 -22.60 8.93
C SER A 4 19.65 -23.55 9.55
N THR A 5 18.94 -23.14 10.60
CA THR A 5 17.91 -23.98 11.24
C THR A 5 16.52 -23.66 10.70
N LYS A 6 15.98 -24.52 9.83
CA LYS A 6 14.57 -24.48 9.42
C LYS A 6 13.73 -25.23 10.45
N TYR A 7 12.76 -24.54 11.04
CA TYR A 7 11.77 -25.15 11.91
C TYR A 7 10.54 -25.54 11.08
N GLU A 8 10.12 -26.80 11.15
CA GLU A 8 8.87 -27.22 10.54
C GLU A 8 7.71 -26.92 11.48
N ASN A 9 7.05 -25.79 11.26
CA ASN A 9 5.88 -25.38 12.01
C ASN A 9 4.76 -25.03 11.02
N VAL A 10 3.94 -26.01 10.65
CA VAL A 10 2.90 -25.86 9.63
C VAL A 10 1.84 -24.86 10.09
N SER A 11 1.39 -23.97 9.19
CA SER A 11 0.36 -22.99 9.52
C SER A 11 -0.98 -23.67 9.86
N PRO A 12 -1.57 -23.41 11.04
CA PRO A 12 -2.88 -23.94 11.42
C PRO A 12 -4.01 -23.51 10.49
N GLU A 13 -3.79 -22.46 9.69
CA GLU A 13 -4.71 -22.01 8.66
C GLU A 13 -5.01 -23.08 7.60
N GLU A 14 -4.00 -23.87 7.21
CA GLU A 14 -4.16 -24.89 6.17
C GLU A 14 -5.14 -25.99 6.63
N SER A 15 -5.06 -26.37 7.90
CA SER A 15 -5.98 -27.33 8.55
C SER A 15 -7.28 -26.71 9.09
N ALA A 16 -7.42 -25.38 9.08
CA ALA A 16 -8.56 -24.70 9.67
C ALA A 16 -9.85 -24.96 8.89
N ASN A 17 -10.92 -25.30 9.61
CA ASN A 17 -12.27 -25.41 9.04
C ASN A 17 -12.84 -24.02 8.66
N PHE A 18 -14.00 -24.02 7.98
CA PHE A 18 -14.62 -22.79 7.49
C PHE A 18 -14.86 -21.74 8.59
N PHE A 19 -15.41 -22.14 9.75
CA PHE A 19 -15.68 -21.23 10.85
C PHE A 19 -14.41 -20.65 11.47
N SER A 20 -13.40 -21.49 11.68
CA SER A 20 -12.09 -21.04 12.19
C SER A 20 -11.45 -20.02 11.26
N ARG A 21 -11.57 -20.20 9.93
CA ARG A 21 -11.09 -19.21 8.95
C ARG A 21 -11.91 -17.93 8.97
N LEU A 22 -13.24 -18.03 9.00
CA LEU A 22 -14.16 -16.88 8.98
C LEU A 22 -13.97 -15.95 10.20
N PHE A 23 -13.74 -16.53 11.37
CA PHE A 23 -13.55 -15.82 12.65
C PHE A 23 -12.09 -15.67 13.06
N PHE A 24 -11.14 -16.10 12.22
CA PHE A 24 -9.69 -16.09 12.52
C PHE A 24 -9.28 -16.85 13.80
N CYS A 25 -10.07 -17.83 14.24
CA CYS A 25 -9.81 -18.58 15.47
C CYS A 25 -8.49 -19.37 15.42
N TRP A 26 -8.03 -19.75 14.23
CA TRP A 26 -6.77 -20.48 14.04
C TRP A 26 -5.52 -19.71 14.51
N VAL A 27 -5.59 -18.38 14.65
CA VAL A 27 -4.48 -17.55 15.17
C VAL A 27 -4.45 -17.52 16.70
N LEU A 28 -5.57 -17.79 17.38
CA LEU A 28 -5.67 -17.65 18.84
C LEU A 28 -4.61 -18.45 19.63
N PRO A 29 -4.25 -19.69 19.24
CA PRO A 29 -3.17 -20.42 19.91
C PRO A 29 -1.83 -19.68 19.86
N PHE A 30 -1.52 -19.02 18.73
CA PHE A 30 -0.30 -18.23 18.58
C PHE A 30 -0.29 -16.99 19.48
N PHE A 31 -1.41 -16.29 19.59
CA PHE A 31 -1.52 -15.17 20.54
C PHE A 31 -1.40 -15.60 21.99
N LYS A 32 -1.94 -16.78 22.34
CA LYS A 32 -1.77 -17.35 23.68
C LYS A 32 -0.29 -17.61 24.00
N ILE A 33 0.48 -18.11 23.04
CA ILE A 33 1.93 -18.29 23.20
C ILE A 33 2.62 -16.95 23.46
N GLY A 34 2.33 -15.92 22.66
CA GLY A 34 2.92 -14.59 22.82
C GLY A 34 2.50 -13.86 24.10
N TYR A 35 1.34 -14.19 24.66
CA TYR A 35 0.92 -13.70 25.98
C TYR A 35 1.68 -14.36 27.12
N GLN A 36 2.04 -15.64 26.97
CA GLN A 36 2.70 -16.42 28.02
C GLN A 36 4.23 -16.30 28.00
N LYS A 37 4.84 -16.08 26.84
CA LYS A 37 6.29 -15.98 26.66
C LYS A 37 6.65 -15.12 25.46
N ASP A 38 7.88 -14.63 25.47
CA ASP A 38 8.45 -13.97 24.30
C ASP A 38 8.55 -14.94 23.11
N LEU A 39 8.02 -14.50 21.97
CA LEU A 39 8.01 -15.28 20.73
C LEU A 39 9.42 -15.42 20.17
N LYS A 40 9.82 -16.65 19.87
CA LYS A 40 11.07 -16.96 19.16
C LYS A 40 10.76 -17.36 17.71
N VAL A 41 11.77 -17.35 16.84
CA VAL A 41 11.62 -17.73 15.42
C VAL A 41 10.96 -19.10 15.23
N ARG A 42 11.26 -20.07 16.11
CA ARG A 42 10.65 -21.40 16.11
C ARG A 42 9.15 -21.41 16.39
N ASP A 43 8.62 -20.39 17.07
CA ASP A 43 7.19 -20.29 17.40
C ASP A 43 6.39 -19.69 16.23
N ILE A 44 7.05 -19.17 15.18
CA ILE A 44 6.41 -18.59 14.00
C ILE A 44 6.04 -19.71 13.01
N TYR A 45 4.82 -19.66 12.48
CA TYR A 45 4.38 -20.61 11.46
C TYR A 45 5.03 -20.37 10.10
N ASN A 46 5.25 -21.44 9.37
CA ASN A 46 5.71 -21.43 7.99
C ASN A 46 4.66 -20.81 7.07
N ALA A 47 5.13 -20.13 6.02
CA ALA A 47 4.26 -19.55 5.00
C ALA A 47 3.43 -20.64 4.31
N THR A 48 2.17 -20.31 3.98
CA THR A 48 1.31 -21.24 3.23
C THR A 48 1.89 -21.48 1.84
N LYS A 49 1.56 -22.61 1.22
CA LYS A 49 2.05 -22.96 -0.14
C LYS A 49 1.75 -21.86 -1.17
N SER A 50 0.64 -21.15 -1.01
CA SER A 50 0.21 -20.05 -1.89
C SER A 50 0.97 -18.74 -1.70
N ASP A 51 1.70 -18.60 -0.59
CA ASP A 51 2.46 -17.40 -0.21
C ASP A 51 3.98 -17.60 -0.34
N LEU A 52 4.43 -18.71 -0.92
CA LEU A 52 5.85 -19.00 -1.14
C LEU A 52 6.45 -18.09 -2.22
N SER A 53 7.68 -17.65 -1.98
CA SER A 53 8.40 -16.72 -2.87
C SER A 53 8.75 -17.29 -4.23
N GLY A 54 9.10 -18.58 -4.30
CA GLY A 54 9.45 -19.26 -5.56
C GLY A 54 8.33 -19.17 -6.60
N PRO A 55 7.16 -19.79 -6.37
CA PRO A 55 6.04 -19.77 -7.33
C PRO A 55 5.55 -18.38 -7.70
N LEU A 56 5.49 -17.46 -6.72
CA LEU A 56 5.08 -16.07 -6.94
C LEU A 56 6.09 -15.31 -7.81
N GLY A 57 7.38 -15.48 -7.53
CA GLY A 57 8.48 -14.91 -8.32
C GLY A 57 8.51 -15.46 -9.75
N ASP A 58 8.36 -16.77 -9.93
CA ASP A 58 8.35 -17.44 -11.23
C ASP A 58 7.18 -16.95 -12.10
N THR A 59 5.99 -16.83 -11.50
CA THR A 59 4.80 -16.36 -12.22
C THR A 59 4.96 -14.92 -12.68
N LEU A 60 5.50 -14.04 -11.82
CA LEU A 60 5.72 -12.64 -12.17
C LEU A 60 6.85 -12.48 -13.20
N GLU A 61 7.96 -13.21 -13.07
CA GLU A 61 9.07 -13.17 -14.03
C GLU A 61 8.63 -13.65 -15.41
N ARG A 62 7.84 -14.72 -15.50
CA ARG A 62 7.27 -15.18 -16.77
C ARG A 62 6.44 -14.08 -17.44
N ASN A 63 5.50 -13.47 -16.71
CA ASN A 63 4.68 -12.39 -17.24
C ASN A 63 5.50 -11.13 -17.59
N TRP A 64 6.58 -10.85 -16.87
CA TRP A 64 7.51 -9.75 -17.15
C TRP A 64 8.26 -9.98 -18.46
N ASN A 65 8.80 -11.19 -18.66
CA ASN A 65 9.50 -11.57 -19.89
C ASN A 65 8.57 -11.54 -21.11
N GLU A 66 7.32 -12.00 -20.96
CA GLU A 66 6.29 -11.87 -22.00
C GLU A 66 6.00 -10.41 -22.37
N GLU A 67 5.92 -9.49 -21.39
CA GLU A 67 5.71 -8.07 -21.66
C GLU A 67 6.92 -7.47 -22.39
N ILE A 68 8.16 -7.80 -21.99
CA ILE A 68 9.38 -7.35 -22.70
C ILE A 68 9.35 -7.79 -24.18
N LEU A 69 9.02 -9.05 -24.45
CA LEU A 69 8.95 -9.58 -25.82
C LEU A 69 7.85 -8.86 -26.63
N ARG A 70 6.69 -8.67 -26.02
CA ARG A 70 5.57 -7.95 -26.64
C ARG A 70 5.92 -6.50 -26.97
N THR A 71 6.59 -5.80 -26.06
CA THR A 71 6.90 -4.38 -26.25
C THR A 71 8.06 -4.16 -27.22
N LYS A 72 9.00 -5.11 -27.31
CA LYS A 72 9.99 -5.17 -28.40
C LYS A 72 9.31 -5.26 -29.77
N LYS A 73 8.31 -6.14 -29.93
CA LYS A 73 7.56 -6.29 -31.19
C LYS A 73 6.77 -5.03 -31.56
N ASN A 74 6.21 -4.34 -30.57
CA ASN A 74 5.32 -3.18 -30.78
C ASN A 74 6.00 -1.82 -30.62
N GLN A 75 7.33 -1.77 -30.46
CA GLN A 75 8.11 -0.55 -30.18
C GLN A 75 7.53 0.30 -29.02
N LYS A 76 7.09 -0.35 -27.95
CA LYS A 76 6.57 0.31 -26.74
C LYS A 76 7.53 0.11 -25.56
N SER A 77 7.36 0.87 -24.49
CA SER A 77 8.03 0.60 -23.22
C SER A 77 7.28 -0.49 -22.43
N PRO A 78 7.98 -1.46 -21.82
CA PRO A 78 7.37 -2.43 -20.92
C PRO A 78 6.82 -1.75 -19.67
N SER A 79 5.72 -2.26 -19.12
CA SER A 79 5.09 -1.69 -17.92
C SER A 79 4.89 -2.72 -16.82
N LEU A 80 5.53 -2.49 -15.67
CA LEU A 80 5.42 -3.34 -14.49
C LEU A 80 4.02 -3.28 -13.88
N LYS A 81 3.38 -2.11 -13.90
CA LYS A 81 1.97 -1.96 -13.47
C LYS A 81 1.06 -2.95 -14.19
N ARG A 82 1.26 -3.11 -15.49
CA ARG A 82 0.46 -4.04 -16.31
C ARG A 82 0.74 -5.49 -15.95
N VAL A 83 2.00 -5.85 -15.73
CA VAL A 83 2.43 -7.20 -15.37
C VAL A 83 1.91 -7.61 -14.00
N ILE A 84 1.98 -6.71 -13.01
CA ILE A 84 1.35 -6.90 -11.69
C ILE A 84 -0.16 -7.09 -11.85
N GLY A 85 -0.81 -6.24 -12.64
CA GLY A 85 -2.24 -6.34 -12.94
C GLY A 85 -2.61 -7.69 -13.56
N LYS A 86 -1.90 -8.14 -14.60
CA LYS A 86 -2.12 -9.45 -15.25
C LYS A 86 -1.97 -10.60 -14.26
N THR A 87 -1.04 -10.50 -13.32
CA THR A 87 -0.71 -11.57 -12.36
C THR A 87 -1.73 -11.66 -11.22
N PHE A 88 -2.12 -10.52 -10.63
CA PHE A 88 -2.86 -10.51 -9.36
C PHE A 88 -4.28 -9.92 -9.46
N ALA A 89 -4.62 -9.16 -10.51
CA ALA A 89 -5.89 -8.40 -10.54
C ALA A 89 -7.13 -9.28 -10.52
N LYS A 90 -7.10 -10.49 -11.09
CA LYS A 90 -8.25 -11.42 -11.04
C LYS A 90 -8.58 -11.81 -9.60
N SER A 91 -7.57 -12.24 -8.84
CA SER A 91 -7.73 -12.60 -7.43
C SER A 91 -8.11 -11.40 -6.56
N TYR A 92 -7.56 -10.23 -6.87
CA TYR A 92 -7.84 -8.99 -6.14
C TYR A 92 -9.27 -8.50 -6.38
N MET A 93 -9.70 -8.46 -7.65
CA MET A 93 -11.02 -8.00 -8.05
C MET A 93 -12.15 -8.89 -7.52
N PHE A 94 -11.92 -10.19 -7.34
CA PHE A 94 -12.88 -11.08 -6.70
C PHE A 94 -13.31 -10.58 -5.31
N TYR A 95 -12.35 -10.22 -4.46
CA TYR A 95 -12.65 -9.65 -3.14
C TYR A 95 -13.21 -8.23 -3.23
N GLY A 96 -12.77 -7.44 -4.22
CA GLY A 96 -13.33 -6.12 -4.50
C GLY A 96 -14.81 -6.12 -4.86
N VAL A 97 -15.23 -7.07 -5.70
CA VAL A 97 -16.65 -7.23 -6.08
C VAL A 97 -17.48 -7.63 -4.85
N PHE A 98 -16.98 -8.55 -4.03
CA PHE A 98 -17.66 -8.93 -2.79
C PHE A 98 -17.79 -7.75 -1.80
N LEU A 99 -16.72 -6.95 -1.65
CA LEU A 99 -16.75 -5.71 -0.87
C LEU A 99 -17.77 -4.71 -1.42
N PHE A 100 -17.82 -4.55 -2.74
CA PHE A 100 -18.77 -3.67 -3.39
C PHE A 100 -20.22 -4.05 -3.09
N PHE A 101 -20.58 -5.33 -3.23
CA PHE A 101 -21.92 -5.82 -2.86
C PHE A 101 -22.22 -5.61 -1.37
N SER A 102 -21.25 -5.88 -0.49
CA SER A 102 -21.41 -5.62 0.95
C SER A 102 -21.61 -4.14 1.26
N CYS A 103 -20.90 -3.24 0.59
CA CYS A 103 -21.04 -1.80 0.78
C CYS A 103 -22.39 -1.29 0.24
N LEU A 104 -22.78 -1.75 -0.95
CA LEU A 104 -23.97 -1.25 -1.62
C LEU A 104 -25.26 -1.78 -1.00
N PHE A 105 -25.31 -3.04 -0.57
CA PHE A 105 -26.54 -3.66 -0.07
C PHE A 105 -26.56 -3.78 1.45
N VAL A 106 -25.52 -4.37 2.05
CA VAL A 106 -25.52 -4.65 3.50
C VAL A 106 -25.29 -3.37 4.31
N LYS A 107 -24.34 -2.51 3.91
CA LYS A 107 -24.10 -1.25 4.63
C LYS A 107 -25.22 -0.23 4.42
N MET A 108 -25.78 -0.11 3.21
CA MET A 108 -26.87 0.85 2.95
C MET A 108 -28.22 0.43 3.53
N SER A 109 -28.45 -0.87 3.75
CA SER A 109 -29.66 -1.33 4.44
C SER A 109 -29.66 -1.05 5.94
N GLN A 110 -28.49 -0.85 6.58
CA GLN A 110 -28.39 -0.54 8.02
C GLN A 110 -29.21 0.69 8.43
N PRO A 111 -29.02 1.89 7.84
CA PRO A 111 -29.85 3.05 8.19
C PRO A 111 -31.32 2.83 7.86
N VAL A 112 -31.64 2.09 6.80
CA VAL A 112 -33.03 1.83 6.38
C VAL A 112 -33.76 0.95 7.39
N VAL A 113 -33.16 -0.18 7.77
CA VAL A 113 -33.72 -1.12 8.74
C VAL A 113 -33.81 -0.48 10.12
N LEU A 114 -32.82 0.34 10.50
CA LEU A 114 -32.89 1.12 11.74
C LEU A 114 -34.07 2.09 11.74
N GLY A 115 -34.32 2.78 10.63
CA GLY A 115 -35.46 3.68 10.48
C GLY A 115 -36.80 2.97 10.67
N TYR A 116 -37.01 1.86 9.96
CA TYR A 116 -38.23 1.05 10.13
C TYR A 116 -38.36 0.46 11.54
N TYR A 117 -37.25 0.08 12.16
CA TYR A 117 -37.26 -0.43 13.54
C TYR A 117 -37.66 0.65 14.55
N ILE A 118 -37.24 1.90 14.35
CA ILE A 118 -37.66 3.02 15.21
C ILE A 118 -39.14 3.32 14.98
N LYS A 119 -39.58 3.36 13.72
CA LYS A 119 -40.98 3.58 13.34
C LYS A 119 -41.93 2.52 13.92
N TYR A 120 -41.47 1.29 14.09
CA TYR A 120 -42.25 0.21 14.72
C TYR A 120 -42.76 0.58 16.12
N PHE A 121 -42.05 1.44 16.86
CA PHE A 121 -42.44 1.88 18.20
C PHE A 121 -43.26 3.18 18.21
N ASP A 122 -43.59 3.76 17.05
CA ASP A 122 -44.46 4.94 17.00
C ASP A 122 -45.90 4.57 17.38
N ILE A 123 -46.51 5.44 18.20
CA ILE A 123 -47.84 5.23 18.76
C ILE A 123 -48.89 5.31 17.64
N GLY A 124 -49.70 4.25 17.48
CA GLY A 124 -50.85 4.23 16.56
C GLY A 124 -50.70 3.35 15.32
N LEU A 125 -49.61 2.59 15.19
CA LEU A 125 -49.44 1.58 14.13
C LEU A 125 -49.88 0.20 14.62
N GLU A 126 -50.74 -0.48 13.85
CA GLU A 126 -51.02 -1.91 14.03
C GLU A 126 -49.81 -2.74 13.58
N ALA A 127 -48.79 -2.79 14.43
CA ALA A 127 -47.56 -3.49 14.13
C ALA A 127 -47.58 -4.91 14.72
N THR A 128 -47.27 -5.91 13.89
CA THR A 128 -47.26 -7.30 14.34
C THR A 128 -45.97 -7.60 15.14
N PRO A 129 -46.03 -8.44 16.19
CA PRO A 129 -44.83 -8.80 16.96
C PRO A 129 -43.70 -9.39 16.10
N ILE A 130 -44.05 -10.15 15.06
CA ILE A 130 -43.08 -10.78 14.16
C ILE A 130 -42.27 -9.74 13.36
N GLN A 131 -42.88 -8.63 12.94
CA GLN A 131 -42.18 -7.54 12.26
C GLN A 131 -41.13 -6.90 13.17
N GLY A 132 -41.46 -6.70 14.45
CA GLY A 132 -40.52 -6.19 15.45
C GLY A 132 -39.30 -7.10 15.62
N TRP A 133 -39.51 -8.41 15.76
CA TRP A 133 -38.43 -9.40 15.86
C TRP A 133 -37.54 -9.44 14.61
N LEU A 134 -38.13 -9.39 13.41
CA LEU A 134 -37.38 -9.39 12.15
C LEU A 134 -36.53 -8.12 11.98
N LEU A 135 -37.10 -6.95 12.27
CA LEU A 135 -36.38 -5.68 12.20
C LEU A 135 -35.26 -5.60 13.24
N GLY A 136 -35.53 -6.02 14.49
CA GLY A 136 -34.54 -6.09 15.55
C GLY A 136 -33.40 -7.05 15.23
N ALA A 137 -33.70 -8.24 14.69
CA ALA A 137 -32.70 -9.16 14.17
C ALA A 137 -31.87 -8.54 13.05
N GLY A 138 -32.49 -7.77 12.14
CA GLY A 138 -31.82 -7.04 11.07
C GLY A 138 -30.83 -5.98 11.58
N VAL A 139 -31.20 -5.20 12.61
CA VAL A 139 -30.34 -4.19 13.25
C VAL A 139 -29.06 -4.81 13.81
N ILE A 140 -29.11 -6.07 14.27
CA ILE A 140 -27.94 -6.79 14.81
C ILE A 140 -27.17 -7.53 13.69
N ALA A 141 -27.89 -8.25 12.84
CA ALA A 141 -27.29 -9.12 11.82
C ALA A 141 -26.57 -8.32 10.73
N LEU A 142 -27.12 -7.19 10.27
CA LEU A 142 -26.52 -6.41 9.18
C LEU A 142 -25.14 -5.84 9.56
N PRO A 143 -24.94 -5.17 10.71
CA PRO A 143 -23.61 -4.77 11.16
C PRO A 143 -22.67 -5.95 11.38
N PHE A 144 -23.14 -7.05 11.96
CA PHE A 144 -22.34 -8.24 12.21
C PHE A 144 -21.80 -8.86 10.90
N ILE A 145 -22.69 -9.10 9.93
CA ILE A 145 -22.33 -9.60 8.59
C ILE A 145 -21.38 -8.63 7.89
N SER A 146 -21.68 -7.33 7.94
CA SER A 146 -20.81 -6.32 7.35
C SER A 146 -19.40 -6.32 7.95
N SER A 147 -19.28 -6.49 9.27
CA SER A 147 -17.98 -6.56 9.95
C SER A 147 -17.22 -7.83 9.57
N LEU A 148 -17.89 -8.99 9.51
CA LEU A 148 -17.29 -10.24 9.06
C LEU A 148 -16.73 -10.11 7.63
N ILE A 149 -17.52 -9.55 6.71
CA ILE A 149 -17.10 -9.33 5.32
C ILE A 149 -15.92 -8.36 5.28
N PHE A 150 -16.01 -7.23 5.99
CA PHE A 150 -14.97 -6.20 5.99
C PHE A 150 -13.62 -6.76 6.43
N HIS A 151 -13.57 -7.45 7.57
CA HIS A 151 -12.31 -8.00 8.09
C HIS A 151 -11.74 -9.10 7.20
N ASN A 152 -12.58 -10.01 6.68
CA ASN A 152 -12.15 -11.05 5.76
C ASN A 152 -11.58 -10.46 4.46
N VAL A 153 -12.29 -9.52 3.82
CA VAL A 153 -11.79 -8.87 2.61
C VAL A 153 -10.52 -8.08 2.89
N ASN A 154 -10.43 -7.37 4.02
CA ASN A 154 -9.25 -6.58 4.35
C ASN A 154 -7.99 -7.46 4.48
N VAL A 155 -8.08 -8.58 5.21
CA VAL A 155 -6.97 -9.53 5.35
C VAL A 155 -6.60 -10.15 4.00
N GLN A 156 -7.57 -10.57 3.19
CA GLN A 156 -7.27 -11.16 1.88
C GLN A 156 -6.68 -10.13 0.91
N SER A 157 -7.15 -8.89 0.96
CA SER A 157 -6.58 -7.79 0.18
C SER A 157 -5.15 -7.51 0.63
N ALA A 158 -4.89 -7.42 1.94
CA ALA A 158 -3.55 -7.23 2.49
C ALA A 158 -2.59 -8.36 2.07
N ARG A 159 -3.05 -9.61 2.07
CA ARG A 159 -2.27 -10.77 1.57
C ARG A 159 -1.90 -10.65 0.11
N ILE A 160 -2.79 -10.16 -0.74
CA ILE A 160 -2.46 -9.91 -2.15
C ILE A 160 -1.37 -8.84 -2.26
N GLY A 161 -1.44 -7.76 -1.47
CA GLY A 161 -0.37 -6.76 -1.39
C GLY A 161 0.98 -7.38 -1.01
N MET A 162 0.97 -8.23 0.01
CA MET A 162 2.14 -9.01 0.44
C MET A 162 2.69 -9.92 -0.68
N ARG A 163 1.82 -10.60 -1.44
CA ARG A 163 2.23 -11.45 -2.58
C ARG A 163 2.90 -10.63 -3.68
N VAL A 164 2.38 -9.43 -3.99
CA VAL A 164 3.00 -8.50 -4.93
C VAL A 164 4.40 -8.11 -4.44
N ARG A 165 4.55 -7.73 -3.16
CA ARG A 165 5.85 -7.44 -2.55
C ARG A 165 6.82 -8.61 -2.73
N ILE A 166 6.42 -9.82 -2.33
CA ILE A 166 7.27 -11.02 -2.38
C ILE A 166 7.72 -11.31 -3.83
N ALA A 167 6.78 -11.24 -4.78
CA ALA A 167 7.07 -11.47 -6.19
C ALA A 167 8.03 -10.40 -6.76
N CYS A 168 7.81 -9.12 -6.45
CA CYS A 168 8.69 -8.03 -6.86
C CYS A 168 10.10 -8.16 -6.24
N CYS A 169 10.21 -8.53 -4.96
CA CYS A 169 11.51 -8.80 -4.32
C CYS A 169 12.25 -9.94 -5.02
N SER A 170 11.56 -11.06 -5.32
CA SER A 170 12.16 -12.18 -6.05
C SER A 170 12.64 -11.75 -7.45
N LEU A 171 11.81 -11.00 -8.19
CA LEU A 171 12.16 -10.51 -9.52
C LEU A 171 13.35 -9.54 -9.49
N MET A 172 13.37 -8.60 -8.54
CA MET A 172 14.49 -7.67 -8.36
C MET A 172 15.78 -8.41 -7.97
N TYR A 173 15.70 -9.41 -7.08
CA TYR A 173 16.87 -10.21 -6.70
C TYR A 173 17.42 -11.01 -7.90
N ARG A 174 16.56 -11.61 -8.73
CA ARG A 174 17.00 -12.28 -9.96
C ARG A 174 17.60 -11.31 -10.98
N LYS A 175 17.03 -10.11 -11.11
CA LYS A 175 17.57 -9.05 -11.95
C LYS A 175 18.96 -8.63 -11.48
N LEU A 176 19.14 -8.43 -10.17
CA LEU A 176 20.41 -8.05 -9.57
C LEU A 176 21.55 -8.99 -9.97
N LEU A 177 21.30 -10.30 -9.96
CA LEU A 177 22.29 -11.32 -10.33
C LEU A 177 22.66 -11.31 -11.83
N LYS A 178 21.88 -10.62 -12.67
CA LYS A 178 22.09 -10.50 -14.13
C LYS A 178 22.67 -9.15 -14.55
N LEU A 179 22.73 -8.14 -13.68
CA LEU A 179 23.19 -6.79 -14.02
C LEU A 179 24.68 -6.77 -14.40
N ASN A 180 25.04 -5.90 -15.35
CA ASN A 180 26.45 -5.64 -15.65
C ASN A 180 27.10 -4.79 -14.54
N HIS A 181 28.44 -4.83 -14.45
CA HIS A 181 29.19 -4.13 -13.39
C HIS A 181 28.96 -2.60 -13.40
N ILE A 182 28.67 -2.02 -14.56
CA ILE A 182 28.42 -0.58 -14.73
C ILE A 182 27.07 -0.19 -14.13
N SER A 183 26.01 -0.93 -14.45
CA SER A 183 24.66 -0.72 -13.93
C SER A 183 24.63 -1.02 -12.43
N LEU A 184 25.41 -2.00 -11.98
CA LEU A 184 25.62 -2.28 -10.57
C LEU A 184 26.35 -1.12 -9.85
N GLY A 185 27.34 -0.49 -10.49
CA GLY A 185 28.02 0.69 -9.96
C GLY A 185 27.16 1.96 -9.97
N LYS A 186 26.29 2.13 -10.98
CA LYS A 186 25.31 3.23 -11.06
C LYS A 186 24.23 3.12 -9.99
N THR A 187 23.83 1.89 -9.66
CA THR A 187 22.84 1.62 -8.62
C THR A 187 23.57 1.42 -7.30
N ALA A 188 23.77 2.49 -6.54
CA ALA A 188 24.36 2.36 -5.20
C ALA A 188 23.61 1.26 -4.42
N ALA A 189 24.34 0.35 -3.76
CA ALA A 189 23.72 -0.76 -3.01
C ALA A 189 22.60 -0.29 -2.06
N GLY A 190 22.71 0.93 -1.52
CA GLY A 190 21.67 1.58 -0.71
C GLY A 190 20.35 1.86 -1.45
N GLN A 191 20.37 2.20 -2.74
CA GLN A 191 19.15 2.41 -3.54
C GLN A 191 18.38 1.09 -3.70
N LEU A 192 19.08 0.00 -3.95
CA LEU A 192 18.48 -1.33 -4.05
C LEU A 192 17.90 -1.81 -2.72
N VAL A 193 18.65 -1.63 -1.63
CA VAL A 193 18.15 -1.96 -0.28
C VAL A 193 16.90 -1.14 0.01
N ASN A 194 16.85 0.14 -0.39
CA ASN A 194 15.65 0.96 -0.26
C ASN A 194 14.48 0.44 -1.12
N LEU A 195 14.74 -0.02 -2.36
CA LEU A 195 13.69 -0.63 -3.19
C LEU A 195 13.12 -1.90 -2.55
N MET A 196 13.98 -2.80 -2.07
CA MET A 196 13.58 -4.07 -1.46
C MET A 196 13.02 -3.94 -0.04
N SER A 197 13.18 -2.79 0.62
CA SER A 197 12.63 -2.53 1.95
C SER A 197 11.46 -1.54 1.93
N ASN A 198 11.66 -0.31 1.47
CA ASN A 198 10.69 0.78 1.60
C ASN A 198 9.68 0.88 0.45
N ASP A 199 10.12 0.70 -0.80
CA ASP A 199 9.23 0.88 -1.97
C ASP A 199 8.24 -0.28 -2.09
N VAL A 200 8.69 -1.53 -1.90
CA VAL A 200 7.80 -2.70 -1.96
C VAL A 200 6.77 -2.75 -0.82
N LEU A 201 7.04 -2.12 0.33
CA LEU A 201 6.05 -2.02 1.43
C LEU A 201 4.83 -1.17 1.05
N ARG A 202 4.93 -0.32 0.02
CA ARG A 202 3.78 0.46 -0.47
C ARG A 202 2.67 -0.43 -1.03
N PHE A 203 3.00 -1.63 -1.51
CA PHE A 203 2.00 -2.60 -1.96
C PHE A 203 1.16 -3.13 -0.80
N ASP A 204 1.79 -3.44 0.34
CA ASP A 204 1.11 -3.89 1.55
C ASP A 204 0.13 -2.83 2.08
N LEU A 205 0.58 -1.57 2.07
CA LEU A 205 -0.22 -0.44 2.55
C LEU A 205 -1.34 -0.06 1.58
N ALA A 206 -1.13 -0.16 0.27
CA ALA A 206 -2.13 0.23 -0.72
C ALA A 206 -3.26 -0.80 -0.86
N SER A 207 -2.92 -2.09 -0.88
CA SER A 207 -3.86 -3.15 -1.26
C SER A 207 -5.19 -3.16 -0.47
N PRO A 208 -5.25 -2.89 0.84
CA PRO A 208 -6.52 -2.82 1.57
C PRO A 208 -7.45 -1.66 1.13
N TRP A 209 -6.91 -0.60 0.52
CA TRP A 209 -7.63 0.65 0.30
C TRP A 209 -8.03 0.93 -1.16
N LEU A 210 -7.37 0.31 -2.16
CA LEU A 210 -7.58 0.69 -3.57
C LEU A 210 -9.03 0.48 -4.06
N HIS A 211 -9.76 -0.51 -3.53
CA HIS A 211 -11.14 -0.73 -3.93
C HIS A 211 -12.08 0.45 -3.59
N TYR A 212 -11.76 1.22 -2.54
CA TYR A 212 -12.58 2.38 -2.17
C TYR A 212 -12.51 3.52 -3.19
N ILE A 213 -11.51 3.54 -4.08
CA ILE A 213 -11.39 4.57 -5.13
C ILE A 213 -12.59 4.51 -6.09
N TRP A 214 -12.99 3.31 -6.51
CA TRP A 214 -14.10 3.12 -7.46
C TRP A 214 -15.43 2.79 -6.78
N ILE A 215 -15.41 2.27 -5.55
CA ILE A 215 -16.65 2.05 -4.77
C ILE A 215 -17.24 3.38 -4.31
N MET A 216 -16.40 4.36 -3.90
CA MET A 216 -16.87 5.61 -3.30
C MET A 216 -17.86 6.40 -4.18
N PRO A 217 -17.63 6.62 -5.49
CA PRO A 217 -18.58 7.34 -6.33
C PRO A 217 -19.98 6.69 -6.35
N ILE A 218 -20.02 5.36 -6.49
CA ILE A 218 -21.28 4.61 -6.52
C ILE A 218 -21.96 4.66 -5.15
N GLN A 219 -21.18 4.49 -4.08
CA GLN A 219 -21.69 4.55 -2.70
C GLN A 219 -22.24 5.93 -2.36
N THR A 220 -21.64 7.00 -2.87
CA THR A 220 -22.08 8.38 -2.67
C THR A 220 -23.42 8.63 -3.36
N ILE A 221 -23.60 8.12 -4.59
CA ILE A 221 -24.86 8.22 -5.33
C ILE A 221 -25.95 7.40 -4.63
N ALA A 222 -25.66 6.17 -4.22
CA ALA A 222 -26.60 5.33 -3.47
C ALA A 222 -26.99 5.98 -2.13
N GLY A 223 -26.02 6.54 -1.41
CA GLY A 223 -26.26 7.27 -0.18
C GLY A 223 -27.13 8.50 -0.39
N PHE A 224 -26.91 9.28 -1.46
CA PHE A 224 -27.78 10.39 -1.83
C PHE A 224 -29.21 9.92 -2.14
N TYR A 225 -29.37 8.83 -2.89
CA TYR A 225 -30.68 8.29 -3.23
C TYR A 225 -31.47 7.88 -1.98
N VAL A 226 -30.83 7.13 -1.07
CA VAL A 226 -31.46 6.76 0.22
C VAL A 226 -31.72 8.01 1.06
N MET A 227 -30.82 8.98 1.08
CA MET A 227 -31.06 10.23 1.84
C MET A 227 -32.28 10.99 1.29
N TYR A 228 -32.38 11.09 -0.04
CA TYR A 228 -33.49 11.73 -0.73
C TYR A 228 -34.82 11.05 -0.43
N SER A 229 -34.85 9.72 -0.26
CA SER A 229 -36.09 9.01 0.10
C SER A 229 -36.60 9.31 1.51
N TYR A 230 -35.73 9.71 2.44
CA TYR A 230 -36.12 10.05 3.81
C TYR A 230 -36.47 11.52 4.01
N ILE A 231 -35.68 12.44 3.43
CA ILE A 231 -35.81 13.89 3.70
C ILE A 231 -36.05 14.73 2.44
N GLY A 232 -36.26 14.10 1.28
CA GLY A 232 -36.56 14.78 0.02
C GLY A 232 -35.51 15.83 -0.35
N LEU A 233 -35.98 17.04 -0.68
CA LEU A 233 -35.13 18.15 -1.12
C LEU A 233 -34.12 18.62 -0.05
N ALA A 234 -34.32 18.32 1.24
CA ALA A 234 -33.36 18.63 2.31
C ALA A 234 -32.04 17.85 2.20
N SER A 235 -32.01 16.77 1.40
CA SER A 235 -30.78 16.01 1.12
C SER A 235 -29.77 16.77 0.27
N ILE A 236 -30.24 17.66 -0.63
CA ILE A 236 -29.40 18.43 -1.55
C ILE A 236 -28.41 19.36 -0.82
N PRO A 237 -28.85 20.27 0.07
CA PRO A 237 -27.92 21.15 0.78
C PRO A 237 -26.95 20.35 1.66
N THR A 238 -27.39 19.24 2.24
CA THR A 238 -26.54 18.37 3.06
C THR A 238 -25.42 17.72 2.25
N MET A 239 -25.76 17.04 1.16
CA MET A 239 -24.76 16.35 0.33
C MET A 239 -23.85 17.34 -0.40
N SER A 240 -24.37 18.50 -0.78
CA SER A 240 -23.57 19.59 -1.35
C SER A 240 -22.55 20.12 -0.33
N ALA A 241 -22.95 20.35 0.92
CA ALA A 241 -22.06 20.81 1.98
C ALA A 241 -20.96 19.77 2.29
N MET A 242 -21.30 18.48 2.33
CA MET A 242 -20.33 17.40 2.54
C MET A 242 -19.32 17.31 1.39
N LEU A 243 -19.78 17.35 0.13
CA LEU A 243 -18.91 17.32 -1.04
C LEU A 243 -18.01 18.56 -1.10
N LEU A 244 -18.55 19.74 -0.80
CA LEU A 244 -17.78 20.98 -0.76
C LEU A 244 -16.69 20.91 0.32
N ASN A 245 -17.00 20.41 1.51
CA ASN A 245 -16.01 20.21 2.56
C ASN A 245 -14.92 19.21 2.15
N ALA A 246 -15.31 18.08 1.57
CA ALA A 246 -14.39 17.04 1.13
C ALA A 246 -13.45 17.52 0.01
N VAL A 247 -13.99 18.19 -1.02
CA VAL A 247 -13.20 18.61 -2.19
C VAL A 247 -12.44 19.90 -1.92
N LEU A 248 -13.13 20.96 -1.47
CA LEU A 248 -12.50 22.28 -1.30
C LEU A 248 -11.75 22.35 0.02
N GLY A 249 -12.37 21.94 1.12
CA GLY A 249 -11.76 21.97 2.44
C GLY A 249 -10.55 21.04 2.53
N GLN A 250 -10.78 19.73 2.50
CA GLN A 250 -9.70 18.75 2.67
C GLN A 250 -8.70 18.78 1.50
N GLY A 251 -9.16 18.99 0.27
CA GLY A 251 -8.27 19.11 -0.89
C GLY A 251 -7.31 20.30 -0.80
N TYR A 252 -7.77 21.47 -0.37
CA TYR A 252 -6.91 22.65 -0.15
C TYR A 252 -5.94 22.42 1.01
N LEU A 253 -6.44 21.94 2.15
CA LEU A 253 -5.61 21.66 3.34
C LEU A 253 -4.51 20.65 3.02
N SER A 254 -4.83 19.59 2.26
CA SER A 254 -3.87 18.57 1.83
C SER A 254 -2.76 19.15 0.94
N LYS A 255 -3.10 20.01 -0.03
CA LYS A 255 -2.10 20.72 -0.86
C LYS A 255 -1.19 21.61 -0.01
N LEU A 256 -1.77 22.34 0.95
CA LEU A 256 -1.00 23.20 1.85
C LEU A 256 -0.06 22.39 2.76
N GLN A 257 -0.52 21.26 3.30
CA GLN A 257 0.31 20.31 4.04
C GLN A 257 1.47 19.80 3.19
N GLY A 258 1.23 19.46 1.92
CA GLY A 258 2.28 19.03 0.98
C GLY A 258 3.36 20.10 0.77
N LYS A 259 2.96 21.36 0.58
CA LYS A 259 3.88 22.50 0.44
C LYS A 259 4.78 22.68 1.66
N TYR A 260 4.21 22.60 2.87
CA TYR A 260 5.00 22.71 4.10
C TYR A 260 5.86 21.47 4.36
N ARG A 261 5.38 20.27 4.04
CA ARG A 261 6.18 19.05 4.12
C ARG A 261 7.45 19.15 3.28
N HIS A 262 7.36 19.69 2.06
CA HIS A 262 8.54 19.93 1.22
C HIS A 262 9.53 20.91 1.87
N LYS A 263 9.03 22.01 2.43
CA LYS A 263 9.88 23.00 3.13
C LYS A 263 10.53 22.43 4.41
N ILE A 264 9.81 21.59 5.16
CA ILE A 264 10.33 20.88 6.32
C ILE A 264 11.48 19.96 5.91
N ALA A 265 11.32 19.21 4.81
CA ALA A 265 12.39 18.34 4.29
C ALA A 265 13.67 19.14 4.03
N GLN A 266 13.58 20.28 3.31
CA GLN A 266 14.74 21.14 3.05
C GLN A 266 15.42 21.69 4.32
N LEU A 267 14.65 22.03 5.36
CA LEU A 267 15.20 22.49 6.64
C LEU A 267 15.85 21.34 7.42
N THR A 268 15.23 20.16 7.37
CA THR A 268 15.74 18.94 8.00
C THR A 268 17.07 18.55 7.37
N ASP A 269 17.17 18.58 6.04
CA ASP A 269 18.40 18.26 5.30
C ASP A 269 19.54 19.19 5.69
N LYS A 270 19.28 20.51 5.81
CA LYS A 270 20.27 21.49 6.28
C LYS A 270 20.76 21.19 7.70
N ARG A 271 19.85 20.87 8.64
CA ARG A 271 20.20 20.51 10.02
C ARG A 271 21.02 19.23 10.07
N VAL A 272 20.61 18.20 9.33
CA VAL A 272 21.31 16.90 9.28
C VAL A 272 22.71 17.07 8.68
N LYS A 273 22.86 17.87 7.62
CA LYS A 273 24.16 18.21 7.04
C LYS A 273 25.07 18.90 8.07
N LEU A 274 24.57 19.92 8.77
CA LEU A 274 25.32 20.60 9.83
C LEU A 274 25.76 19.63 10.95
N MET A 275 24.86 18.76 11.40
CA MET A 275 25.19 17.74 12.41
C MET A 275 26.27 16.77 11.92
N SER A 276 26.25 16.41 10.63
CA SER A 276 27.29 15.57 10.02
C SER A 276 28.65 16.27 10.04
N GLU A 277 28.71 17.55 9.67
CA GLU A 277 29.95 18.34 9.69
C GLU A 277 30.52 18.49 11.11
N ILE A 278 29.67 18.74 12.11
CA ILE A 278 30.06 18.80 13.53
C ILE A 278 30.61 17.45 14.02
N THR A 279 29.97 16.34 13.64
CA THR A 279 30.40 14.99 14.06
C THR A 279 31.76 14.65 13.47
N LEU A 280 32.01 15.02 12.21
CA LEU A 280 33.31 14.85 11.56
C LEU A 280 34.40 15.71 12.22
N GLY A 281 34.06 16.92 12.67
CA GLY A 281 34.98 17.87 13.31
C GLY A 281 35.05 17.80 14.85
N ILE A 282 34.46 16.79 15.50
CA ILE A 282 34.18 16.83 16.94
C ILE A 282 35.44 16.95 17.81
N GLN A 283 36.55 16.34 17.39
CA GLN A 283 37.82 16.39 18.12
C GLN A 283 38.36 17.82 18.20
N VAL A 284 38.34 18.56 17.08
CA VAL A 284 38.79 19.96 17.03
C VAL A 284 37.88 20.84 17.87
N ILE A 285 36.56 20.68 17.72
CA ILE A 285 35.56 21.44 18.49
C ILE A 285 35.78 21.27 20.00
N LYS A 286 36.08 20.04 20.44
CA LYS A 286 36.39 19.72 21.84
C LYS A 286 37.72 20.32 22.32
N MET A 287 38.77 20.25 21.50
CA MET A 287 40.07 20.84 21.83
C MET A 287 40.00 22.35 22.05
N TYR A 288 39.15 23.05 21.30
CA TYR A 288 38.97 24.51 21.40
C TYR A 288 37.79 24.93 22.30
N ALA A 289 37.12 23.99 22.97
CA ALA A 289 35.94 24.24 23.80
C ALA A 289 34.82 25.02 23.07
N TRP A 290 34.62 24.73 21.78
CA TRP A 290 33.64 25.40 20.91
C TRP A 290 32.24 24.77 20.96
N GLU A 291 31.94 23.89 21.92
CA GLU A 291 30.68 23.15 21.91
C GLU A 291 29.47 24.06 22.02
N LYS A 292 29.54 25.10 22.87
CA LYS A 292 28.43 26.04 23.09
C LYS A 292 28.07 26.85 21.83
N PRO A 293 29.03 27.45 21.10
CA PRO A 293 28.76 28.06 19.80
C PRO A 293 28.10 27.11 18.77
N PHE A 294 28.62 25.89 18.63
CA PHE A 294 28.05 24.92 17.67
C PHE A 294 26.67 24.40 18.11
N GLU A 295 26.44 24.24 19.41
CA GLU A 295 25.13 23.93 19.99
C GLU A 295 24.09 24.99 19.60
N MET A 296 24.41 26.28 19.75
CA MET A 296 23.52 27.38 19.36
C MET A 296 23.21 27.38 17.86
N LEU A 297 24.19 27.05 17.01
CA LEU A 297 23.99 26.98 15.56
C LEU A 297 22.99 25.87 15.18
N VAL A 298 23.12 24.70 15.80
CA VAL A 298 22.17 23.58 15.65
C VAL A 298 20.80 23.96 16.20
N GLU A 299 20.73 24.62 17.35
CA GLU A 299 19.48 25.06 17.95
C GLU A 299 18.73 26.03 17.03
N PHE A 300 19.44 26.99 16.41
CA PHE A 300 18.85 27.92 15.45
C PHE A 300 18.27 27.20 14.22
N ALA A 301 19.00 26.24 13.66
CA ALA A 301 18.51 25.41 12.56
C ALA A 301 17.26 24.61 12.99
N ARG A 302 17.30 24.01 14.18
CA ARG A 302 16.19 23.24 14.75
C ARG A 302 14.97 24.12 15.02
N ARG A 303 15.14 25.35 15.51
CA ARG A 303 14.04 26.29 15.78
C ARG A 303 13.28 26.65 14.50
N LYS A 304 13.99 26.86 13.39
CA LYS A 304 13.37 27.08 12.06
C LYS A 304 12.59 25.86 11.58
N GLU A 305 13.17 24.68 11.73
CA GLU A 305 12.52 23.39 11.40
C GLU A 305 11.24 23.19 12.23
N VAL A 306 11.35 23.31 13.56
CA VAL A 306 10.24 23.14 14.51
C VAL A 306 9.12 24.13 14.24
N ASN A 307 9.41 25.40 13.94
CA ASN A 307 8.36 26.38 13.60
C ASN A 307 7.52 25.92 12.38
N MET A 308 8.16 25.37 11.34
CA MET A 308 7.43 24.82 10.19
C MET A 308 6.67 23.53 10.52
N ILE A 309 7.24 22.66 11.36
CA ILE A 309 6.58 21.46 11.88
C ILE A 309 5.33 21.85 12.68
N THR A 310 5.42 22.86 13.55
CA THR A 310 4.30 23.35 14.36
C THR A 310 3.16 23.88 13.48
N ARG A 311 3.47 24.69 12.45
CA ARG A 311 2.47 25.15 11.47
C ARG A 311 1.77 23.99 10.76
N THR A 312 2.52 22.98 10.36
CA THR A 312 1.98 21.77 9.72
C THR A 312 1.11 20.96 10.69
N SER A 313 1.51 20.92 11.97
CA SER A 313 0.77 20.22 13.03
C SER A 313 -0.57 20.89 13.30
N TYR A 314 -0.64 22.23 13.32
CA TYR A 314 -1.91 22.95 13.41
C TYR A 314 -2.85 22.62 12.24
N ILE A 315 -2.35 22.60 11.01
CA ILE A 315 -3.17 22.25 9.83
C ILE A 315 -3.64 20.80 9.91
N LYS A 316 -2.77 19.88 10.37
CA LYS A 316 -3.14 18.46 10.55
C LYS A 316 -4.22 18.31 11.62
N GLY A 317 -4.09 19.02 12.75
CA GLY A 317 -5.10 19.04 13.80
C GLY A 317 -6.45 19.57 13.30
N PHE A 318 -6.44 20.69 12.59
CA PHE A 318 -7.65 21.28 12.00
C PHE A 318 -8.28 20.36 10.94
N SER A 319 -7.50 19.76 10.05
CA SER A 319 -7.96 18.78 9.05
C SER A 319 -8.61 17.55 9.71
N SER A 320 -8.02 17.05 10.80
CA SER A 320 -8.55 15.91 11.56
C SER A 320 -9.85 16.27 12.27
N ALA A 321 -9.93 17.47 12.87
CA ALA A 321 -11.16 17.97 13.49
C ALA A 321 -12.28 18.12 12.46
N LEU A 322 -11.97 18.68 11.28
CA LEU A 322 -12.93 18.85 10.19
C LEU A 322 -13.49 17.51 9.71
N MET A 323 -12.65 16.48 9.59
CA MET A 323 -13.04 15.13 9.20
C MET A 323 -14.09 14.53 10.14
N VAL A 324 -13.96 14.71 11.46
CA VAL A 324 -14.94 14.24 12.46
C VAL A 324 -16.19 15.12 12.47
N PHE A 325 -16.03 16.44 12.35
CA PHE A 325 -17.14 17.38 12.46
C PHE A 325 -18.10 17.36 11.27
N VAL A 326 -17.64 16.93 10.07
CA VAL A 326 -18.46 16.87 8.84
C VAL A 326 -19.75 16.08 9.03
N GLU A 327 -19.72 14.96 9.74
CA GLU A 327 -20.93 14.16 10.01
C GLU A 327 -21.95 14.96 10.83
N ARG A 328 -21.48 15.61 11.91
CA ARG A 328 -22.33 16.37 12.84
C ARG A 328 -22.90 17.62 12.18
N ALA A 329 -22.07 18.34 11.42
CA ALA A 329 -22.51 19.48 10.62
C ALA A 329 -23.50 19.05 9.53
N GLY A 330 -23.25 17.93 8.86
CA GLY A 330 -24.17 17.36 7.88
C GLY A 330 -25.52 17.03 8.48
N LEU A 331 -25.56 16.42 9.67
CA LEU A 331 -26.82 16.11 10.36
C LEU A 331 -27.58 17.38 10.74
N TYR A 332 -26.88 18.40 11.25
CA TYR A 332 -27.47 19.69 11.56
C TYR A 332 -28.08 20.35 10.31
N ILE A 333 -27.34 20.41 9.20
CA ILE A 333 -27.82 20.97 7.93
C ILE A 333 -29.04 20.19 7.42
N ALA A 334 -29.02 18.86 7.50
CA ALA A 334 -30.13 18.01 7.08
C ALA A 334 -31.40 18.31 7.88
N VAL A 335 -31.32 18.32 9.21
CA VAL A 335 -32.46 18.56 10.09
C VAL A 335 -33.01 19.98 9.92
N VAL A 336 -32.14 20.99 9.87
CA VAL A 336 -32.57 22.39 9.66
C VAL A 336 -33.25 22.54 8.30
N SER A 337 -32.67 22.01 7.23
CA SER A 337 -33.27 22.07 5.89
C SER A 337 -34.62 21.34 5.84
N PHE A 338 -34.74 20.22 6.55
CA PHE A 338 -35.97 19.44 6.62
C PHE A 338 -37.11 20.20 7.32
N VAL A 339 -36.81 20.91 8.42
CA VAL A 339 -37.75 21.77 9.14
C VAL A 339 -38.13 23.01 8.33
N LEU A 340 -37.17 23.65 7.65
CA LEU A 340 -37.43 24.83 6.82
C LEU A 340 -38.34 24.52 5.62
N LEU A 341 -38.34 23.28 5.14
CA LEU A 341 -39.27 22.79 4.12
C LEU A 341 -40.67 22.44 4.69
N GLY A 342 -40.91 22.69 5.98
CA GLY A 342 -42.21 22.49 6.63
C GLY A 342 -42.45 21.08 7.16
N ASN A 343 -41.44 20.20 7.15
CA ASN A 343 -41.60 18.83 7.63
C ASN A 343 -41.40 18.74 9.16
N ARG A 344 -42.03 17.73 9.77
CA ARG A 344 -41.91 17.46 11.22
C ARG A 344 -40.79 16.46 11.49
N ILE A 345 -39.96 16.77 12.47
CA ILE A 345 -38.87 15.89 12.90
C ILE A 345 -39.46 14.65 13.59
N THR A 346 -39.09 13.46 13.12
CA THR A 346 -39.39 12.18 13.76
C THR A 346 -38.10 11.46 14.15
N GLY A 347 -38.18 10.55 15.13
CA GLY A 347 -37.02 9.76 15.56
C GLY A 347 -36.43 8.93 14.41
N GLU A 348 -37.29 8.28 13.62
CA GLU A 348 -36.90 7.52 12.42
C GLU A 348 -35.98 8.34 11.51
N VAL A 349 -36.37 9.58 11.19
CA VAL A 349 -35.61 10.43 10.26
C VAL A 349 -34.26 10.81 10.85
N VAL A 350 -34.21 11.30 12.10
CA VAL A 350 -32.95 11.80 12.67
C VAL A 350 -31.92 10.68 12.85
N PHE A 351 -32.32 9.53 13.39
CA PHE A 351 -31.39 8.42 13.65
C PHE A 351 -30.94 7.74 12.35
N SER A 352 -31.84 7.56 11.37
CA SER A 352 -31.46 6.99 10.07
C SER A 352 -30.53 7.91 9.30
N MET A 353 -30.77 9.23 9.34
CA MET A 353 -29.89 10.22 8.72
C MET A 353 -28.53 10.29 9.39
N ALA A 354 -28.46 10.25 10.72
CA ALA A 354 -27.19 10.19 11.44
C ALA A 354 -26.35 8.98 11.00
N GLN A 355 -26.96 7.79 10.94
CA GLN A 355 -26.29 6.56 10.53
C GLN A 355 -25.87 6.60 9.03
N LEU A 356 -26.72 7.14 8.16
CA LEU A 356 -26.43 7.28 6.73
C LEU A 356 -25.27 8.27 6.50
N LEU A 357 -25.29 9.41 7.18
CA LEU A 357 -24.25 10.42 7.09
C LEU A 357 -22.90 9.92 7.62
N ASN A 358 -22.90 9.18 8.73
CA ASN A 358 -21.69 8.52 9.24
C ASN A 358 -21.12 7.54 8.19
N THR A 359 -21.99 6.76 7.56
CA THR A 359 -21.59 5.82 6.50
C THR A 359 -20.99 6.57 5.31
N VAL A 360 -21.68 7.56 4.75
CA VAL A 360 -21.20 8.33 3.58
C VAL A 360 -19.90 9.09 3.89
N GLN A 361 -19.79 9.68 5.09
CA GLN A 361 -18.58 10.36 5.56
C GLN A 361 -17.39 9.41 5.61
N ALA A 362 -17.56 8.16 6.06
CA ALA A 362 -16.49 7.17 6.09
C ALA A 362 -15.87 6.95 4.69
N PHE A 363 -16.69 6.86 3.64
CA PHE A 363 -16.19 6.67 2.27
C PHE A 363 -15.53 7.92 1.69
N ILE A 364 -16.18 9.08 1.82
CA ILE A 364 -15.72 10.33 1.19
C ILE A 364 -14.50 10.90 1.92
N SER A 365 -14.53 10.92 3.25
CA SER A 365 -13.55 11.64 4.07
C SER A 365 -12.43 10.77 4.62
N ILE A 366 -12.60 9.43 4.65
CA ILE A 366 -11.62 8.51 5.24
C ILE A 366 -11.03 7.56 4.21
N PHE A 367 -11.86 6.66 3.65
CA PHE A 367 -11.37 5.56 2.82
C PHE A 367 -10.86 6.02 1.46
N PHE A 368 -11.57 6.95 0.81
CA PHE A 368 -11.15 7.47 -0.49
C PHE A 368 -9.80 8.22 -0.42
N PRO A 369 -9.59 9.18 0.51
CA PRO A 369 -8.28 9.83 0.64
C PRO A 369 -7.14 8.86 0.94
N LEU A 370 -7.37 7.86 1.81
CA LEU A 370 -6.38 6.80 2.10
C LEU A 370 -6.05 5.97 0.86
N GLY A 371 -7.07 5.56 0.11
CA GLY A 371 -6.89 4.83 -1.15
C GLY A 371 -6.11 5.63 -2.18
N LEU A 372 -6.45 6.90 -2.37
CA LEU A 372 -5.76 7.78 -3.33
C LEU A 372 -4.30 8.04 -2.92
N SER A 373 -4.06 8.34 -1.64
CA SER A 373 -2.71 8.61 -1.13
C SER A 373 -1.80 7.39 -1.29
N THR A 374 -2.27 6.21 -0.88
CA THR A 374 -1.50 4.97 -0.97
C THR A 374 -1.33 4.51 -2.42
N TYR A 375 -2.29 4.78 -3.30
CA TYR A 375 -2.17 4.56 -4.74
C TYR A 375 -1.04 5.39 -5.37
N GLU A 376 -0.98 6.70 -5.08
CA GLU A 376 0.06 7.56 -5.64
C GLU A 376 1.47 7.16 -5.13
N GLU A 377 1.58 6.75 -3.87
CA GLU A 377 2.84 6.20 -3.34
C GLU A 377 3.24 4.90 -4.04
N ALA A 378 2.31 3.93 -4.16
CA ALA A 378 2.57 2.67 -4.85
C ALA A 378 2.94 2.89 -6.32
N LYS A 379 2.32 3.86 -7.00
CA LYS A 379 2.63 4.23 -8.39
C LYS A 379 4.07 4.74 -8.55
N VAL A 380 4.55 5.58 -7.63
CA VAL A 380 5.95 6.04 -7.63
C VAL A 380 6.91 4.87 -7.41
N SER A 381 6.60 3.97 -6.48
CA SER A 381 7.40 2.77 -6.21
C SER A 381 7.43 1.80 -7.40
N ILE A 382 6.30 1.57 -8.07
CA ILE A 382 6.25 0.77 -9.31
C ILE A 382 7.20 1.35 -10.35
N ARG A 383 7.17 2.67 -10.57
CA ARG A 383 8.05 3.32 -11.55
C ARG A 383 9.53 3.11 -11.22
N ARG A 384 9.92 3.26 -9.95
CA ARG A 384 11.32 3.06 -9.53
C ARG A 384 11.78 1.62 -9.68
N ILE A 385 10.91 0.66 -9.37
CA ILE A 385 11.20 -0.77 -9.57
C ILE A 385 11.30 -1.06 -11.08
N GLU A 386 10.41 -0.50 -11.89
CA GLU A 386 10.44 -0.62 -13.35
C GLU A 386 11.75 -0.06 -13.95
N GLU A 387 12.17 1.14 -13.52
CA GLU A 387 13.47 1.74 -13.89
C GLU A 387 14.65 0.81 -13.55
N PHE A 388 14.63 0.18 -12.36
CA PHE A 388 15.64 -0.80 -11.96
C PHE A 388 15.61 -2.08 -12.82
N LEU A 389 14.43 -2.61 -13.11
CA LEU A 389 14.27 -3.82 -13.93
C LEU A 389 14.70 -3.61 -15.39
N LEU A 390 14.73 -2.36 -15.87
CA LEU A 390 15.14 -2.02 -17.23
C LEU A 390 16.64 -1.72 -17.38
N MET A 391 17.41 -1.75 -16.29
CA MET A 391 18.86 -1.60 -16.35
C MET A 391 19.52 -2.71 -17.18
N GLU A 392 20.69 -2.40 -17.74
CA GLU A 392 21.41 -3.29 -18.65
C GLU A 392 21.94 -4.54 -17.94
N GLU A 393 21.67 -5.69 -18.55
CA GLU A 393 22.18 -6.98 -18.11
C GLU A 393 23.54 -7.27 -18.74
N ASN A 394 24.29 -8.17 -18.12
CA ASN A 394 25.55 -8.65 -18.66
C ASN A 394 25.29 -9.46 -19.95
N GLN A 395 25.85 -9.00 -21.08
CA GLN A 395 25.57 -9.56 -22.42
C GLN A 395 25.90 -11.06 -22.54
N ASN A 396 26.77 -11.59 -21.67
CA ASN A 396 27.29 -12.96 -21.74
C ASN A 396 26.30 -14.06 -21.30
N MET A 397 25.10 -13.73 -20.83
CA MET A 397 24.06 -14.71 -20.49
C MET A 397 23.04 -14.95 -21.62
N LEU A 398 23.04 -14.11 -22.68
CA LEU A 398 22.10 -14.22 -23.80
C LEU A 398 22.70 -14.94 -25.03
N SER A 399 24.01 -15.09 -25.10
CA SER A 399 24.74 -15.63 -26.27
C SER A 399 25.04 -17.13 -26.20
N LYS A 400 24.28 -17.92 -25.41
CA LYS A 400 24.54 -19.35 -25.23
C LYS A 400 23.35 -20.28 -25.45
N ASN A 401 22.42 -19.95 -26.35
CA ASN A 401 21.29 -20.83 -26.69
C ASN A 401 20.77 -20.69 -28.14
N ASN A 402 21.61 -20.27 -29.09
CA ASN A 402 21.29 -20.43 -30.51
C ASN A 402 22.25 -21.45 -31.10
N ASP A 403 21.74 -22.67 -31.27
CA ASP A 403 22.09 -23.66 -32.28
C ASP A 403 23.56 -23.67 -32.73
N THR A 404 24.39 -24.39 -32.00
CA THR A 404 25.54 -25.07 -32.59
C THR A 404 25.71 -26.39 -31.85
N GLU A 405 25.61 -27.48 -32.61
CA GLU A 405 25.90 -28.84 -32.19
C GLU A 405 27.12 -28.85 -31.26
N GLU A 406 27.01 -29.42 -30.06
CA GLU A 406 28.16 -29.69 -29.20
C GLU A 406 29.10 -30.62 -29.98
N PRO A 407 30.31 -30.16 -30.41
CA PRO A 407 31.34 -31.13 -30.73
C PRO A 407 31.72 -31.79 -29.41
N ASN A 408 32.13 -33.06 -29.46
CA ASN A 408 32.77 -33.77 -28.35
C ASN A 408 33.99 -32.98 -27.82
N ILE A 409 33.77 -31.97 -26.98
CA ILE A 409 34.81 -31.25 -26.28
C ILE A 409 35.17 -32.13 -25.09
N LYS A 410 36.20 -32.96 -25.25
CA LYS A 410 37.02 -33.39 -24.12
C LYS A 410 37.27 -32.14 -23.29
N LYS A 411 36.83 -32.12 -22.02
CA LYS A 411 37.02 -31.00 -21.09
C LYS A 411 38.51 -30.64 -21.03
N SER A 412 38.98 -29.75 -21.91
CA SER A 412 40.29 -29.15 -21.78
C SER A 412 40.13 -28.07 -20.72
N THR A 413 40.83 -28.25 -19.61
CA THR A 413 40.91 -27.28 -18.51
C THR A 413 41.94 -26.17 -18.81
N ASP A 414 42.16 -25.89 -20.09
CA ASP A 414 43.08 -24.86 -20.58
C ASP A 414 42.35 -23.51 -20.61
N ILE A 415 42.94 -22.46 -20.04
CA ILE A 415 42.45 -21.08 -20.21
C ILE A 415 43.16 -20.51 -21.43
N LYS A 416 42.42 -20.34 -22.54
CA LYS A 416 42.93 -19.74 -23.78
C LYS A 416 42.20 -18.43 -24.10
N LEU A 417 42.91 -17.32 -24.05
CA LEU A 417 42.50 -15.99 -24.51
C LEU A 417 43.24 -15.72 -25.82
N VAL A 418 42.51 -15.36 -26.88
CA VAL A 418 43.11 -14.97 -28.17
C VAL A 418 42.54 -13.61 -28.57
N LYS A 419 43.41 -12.62 -28.72
CA LYS A 419 43.12 -11.22 -29.10
C LYS A 419 41.95 -10.65 -28.31
N VAL A 420 41.92 -10.91 -27.01
CA VAL A 420 40.81 -10.46 -26.15
C VAL A 420 40.96 -8.97 -25.88
N GLY A 421 39.90 -8.23 -26.20
CA GLY A 421 39.70 -6.85 -25.80
C GLY A 421 38.55 -6.76 -24.81
N ALA A 422 38.73 -6.01 -23.72
CA ALA A 422 37.69 -5.80 -22.72
C ALA A 422 37.63 -4.34 -22.29
N SER A 423 36.43 -3.86 -21.99
CA SER A 423 36.22 -2.51 -21.47
C SER A 423 35.21 -2.52 -20.34
N TRP A 424 35.41 -1.63 -19.37
CA TRP A 424 34.42 -1.34 -18.34
C TRP A 424 33.28 -0.45 -18.82
N LEU A 425 33.35 0.15 -20.01
CA LEU A 425 32.29 1.01 -20.57
C LEU A 425 31.95 0.52 -21.98
N PRO A 426 30.66 0.43 -22.37
CA PRO A 426 30.25 -0.17 -23.64
C PRO A 426 30.74 0.65 -24.85
N ASP A 427 30.96 1.96 -24.65
CA ASP A 427 31.34 2.93 -25.68
C ASP A 427 32.56 3.79 -25.30
N SER A 428 33.42 3.34 -24.38
CA SER A 428 34.70 4.05 -24.22
C SER A 428 35.54 3.76 -25.46
N GLY A 429 35.80 4.79 -26.28
CA GLY A 429 36.68 4.68 -27.47
C GLY A 429 38.07 4.08 -27.18
N THR A 430 38.40 3.85 -25.91
CA THR A 430 39.52 3.06 -25.43
C THR A 430 39.03 1.82 -24.67
N GLN A 431 39.43 0.64 -25.15
CA GLN A 431 39.34 -0.61 -24.37
C GLN A 431 40.36 -0.59 -23.22
N THR A 432 39.97 -1.09 -22.05
CA THR A 432 40.85 -1.19 -20.86
C THR A 432 41.89 -2.28 -21.03
N ILE A 433 41.49 -3.41 -21.62
CA ILE A 433 42.37 -4.52 -22.01
C ILE A 433 42.34 -4.60 -23.52
N LYS A 434 43.51 -4.68 -24.17
CA LYS A 434 43.65 -4.73 -25.63
C LYS A 434 44.58 -5.86 -26.02
N ASN A 435 44.17 -6.65 -27.01
CA ASN A 435 44.99 -7.66 -27.68
C ASN A 435 45.71 -8.62 -26.71
N VAL A 436 44.99 -9.14 -25.71
CA VAL A 436 45.57 -10.14 -24.80
C VAL A 436 45.47 -11.52 -25.43
N ASP A 437 46.63 -12.12 -25.63
CA ASP A 437 46.84 -13.52 -25.99
C ASP A 437 47.44 -14.24 -24.77
N LEU A 438 46.75 -15.26 -24.26
CA LEU A 438 47.16 -16.00 -23.06
C LEU A 438 46.71 -17.45 -23.17
N GLU A 439 47.61 -18.40 -22.93
CA GLU A 439 47.28 -19.82 -22.87
C GLU A 439 47.86 -20.42 -21.58
N ILE A 440 47.01 -20.82 -20.65
CA ILE A 440 47.38 -21.44 -19.38
C ILE A 440 46.87 -22.87 -19.37
N LYS A 441 47.78 -23.83 -19.15
CA LYS A 441 47.45 -25.25 -19.03
C LYS A 441 46.98 -25.58 -17.60
N PRO A 442 46.25 -26.68 -17.39
CA PRO A 442 45.88 -27.13 -16.06
C PRO A 442 47.10 -27.52 -15.22
N GLY A 443 47.07 -27.16 -13.94
CA GLY A 443 48.13 -27.50 -12.97
C GLY A 443 49.33 -26.55 -12.97
N THR A 444 49.28 -25.44 -13.71
CA THR A 444 50.30 -24.38 -13.67
C THR A 444 49.96 -23.37 -12.55
N PHE A 445 50.90 -23.12 -11.64
CA PHE A 445 50.75 -22.21 -10.48
C PHE A 445 51.41 -20.86 -10.72
#